data_AF-A0A846I333-F1
#
_entry.id   AF-A0A846I333-F1
#
_cell.length_a   1.000
_cell.length_b   1.000
_cell.length_c   1.000
_cell.angle_alpha   90.00
_cell.angle_beta   90.00
_cell.angle_gamma   90.00
#
_symmetry.space_group_name_H-M   'P 1'
#
loop_
_entity.id
_entity.type
_entity.pdbx_description
1 polymer ?
#
loop_
_entity_poly.entity_id
_entity_poly.type
_entity_poly.pdbx_seq_one_letter_code
_entity_poly.pdbx_strand_id
1 'polypeptide(L)'
;MTAGAYAEKGASLKEVTRIAQKTINNTRTMGVALSPCIIPEVGKPGFTIGEDEMEIGMGIHGEPGINRGKLRSADETVEIMMNHTFEDFQYKEGDEVTVLINGLDATPLEELYIINRKVHKILGKKGIRVFKTYVGEFATAMEMTGMSISLLKMDDELKRLITAPCLSPFFEQQ
;
A
#
# COMPACT_ATOMS: atom_id res chain seq x y z
N MET A 1 -1.64 -11.56 -5.66
CA MET A 1 -1.74 -12.78 -4.82
C MET A 1 -3.06 -13.53 -5.00
N THR A 2 -4.22 -12.96 -4.64
CA THR A 2 -5.51 -13.68 -4.58
C THR A 2 -5.98 -14.31 -5.91
N ALA A 3 -5.86 -13.59 -7.02
CA ALA A 3 -6.23 -14.10 -8.34
C ALA A 3 -5.33 -15.27 -8.79
N GLY A 4 -4.02 -15.16 -8.59
CA GLY A 4 -3.06 -16.24 -8.88
C GLY A 4 -3.34 -17.48 -8.04
N ALA A 5 -3.59 -17.31 -6.73
CA ALA A 5 -3.96 -18.40 -5.83
C ALA A 5 -5.26 -19.11 -6.23
N TYR A 6 -6.21 -18.40 -6.86
CA TYR A 6 -7.44 -19.01 -7.34
C TYR A 6 -7.26 -19.68 -8.71
N ALA A 7 -6.45 -19.09 -9.59
CA ALA A 7 -6.07 -19.69 -10.87
C ALA A 7 -5.32 -21.02 -10.68
N GLU A 8 -4.41 -21.10 -9.71
CA GLU A 8 -3.66 -22.32 -9.36
C GLU A 8 -4.58 -23.49 -8.99
N LYS A 9 -5.79 -23.21 -8.47
CA LYS A 9 -6.80 -24.23 -8.17
C LYS A 9 -7.55 -24.74 -9.40
N GLY A 10 -7.14 -24.36 -10.61
CA GLY A 10 -7.80 -24.71 -11.87
C GLY A 10 -9.12 -23.96 -12.10
N ALA A 11 -9.32 -22.81 -11.46
CA ALA A 11 -10.53 -22.02 -11.64
C ALA A 11 -10.64 -21.47 -13.07
N SER A 12 -11.87 -21.32 -13.57
CA SER A 12 -12.11 -20.72 -14.88
C SER A 12 -11.67 -19.24 -14.92
N LEU A 13 -11.35 -18.72 -16.11
CA LEU A 13 -11.01 -17.30 -16.29
C LEU A 13 -12.07 -16.36 -15.70
N LYS A 14 -13.35 -16.69 -15.89
CA LYS A 14 -14.47 -15.89 -15.34
C LYS A 14 -14.39 -15.79 -13.81
N GLU A 15 -14.08 -16.89 -13.16
CA GLU A 15 -13.98 -16.98 -11.70
C GLU A 15 -12.71 -16.29 -11.17
N VAL A 16 -11.57 -16.41 -11.87
CA VAL A 16 -10.36 -15.65 -11.54
C VAL A 16 -10.59 -14.15 -11.66
N THR A 17 -11.25 -13.70 -12.73
CA THR A 17 -11.61 -12.29 -12.92
C THR A 17 -12.53 -11.78 -11.81
N ARG A 18 -13.51 -12.59 -11.37
CA ARG A 18 -14.38 -12.26 -10.23
C ARG A 18 -13.58 -12.00 -8.96
N ILE A 19 -12.60 -12.86 -8.65
CA ILE A 19 -11.72 -12.70 -7.48
C ILE A 19 -10.81 -11.48 -7.60
N ALA A 20 -10.23 -11.25 -8.78
CA ALA A 20 -9.41 -10.08 -9.02
C ALA A 20 -10.22 -8.79 -8.79
N GLN A 21 -11.41 -8.70 -9.39
CA GLN A 21 -12.28 -7.54 -9.21
C GLN A 21 -12.73 -7.36 -7.77
N LYS A 22 -13.06 -8.47 -7.08
CA LYS A 22 -13.39 -8.43 -5.65
C LYS A 22 -12.23 -7.88 -4.81
N THR A 23 -11.00 -8.30 -5.11
CA THR A 23 -9.81 -7.81 -4.42
C THR A 23 -9.62 -6.31 -4.66
N ILE A 24 -9.75 -5.86 -5.91
CA ILE A 24 -9.68 -4.44 -6.30
C ILE A 24 -10.72 -3.63 -5.51
N ASN A 25 -11.98 -4.07 -5.53
CA ASN A 25 -13.08 -3.33 -4.89
C ASN A 25 -12.89 -3.17 -3.37
N ASN A 26 -12.19 -4.11 -2.72
CA ASN A 26 -11.94 -4.11 -1.27
C ASN A 26 -10.56 -3.56 -0.89
N THR A 27 -9.76 -3.10 -1.85
CA THR A 27 -8.44 -2.51 -1.58
C THR A 27 -8.49 -1.01 -1.65
N ARG A 28 -7.83 -0.32 -0.72
CA ARG A 28 -7.54 1.11 -0.80
C ARG A 28 -6.08 1.35 -0.51
N THR A 29 -5.47 2.23 -1.30
CA THR A 29 -4.05 2.57 -1.18
C THR A 29 -3.90 4.09 -1.17
N MET A 30 -3.06 4.59 -0.26
CA MET A 30 -2.62 5.98 -0.27
C MET A 30 -1.09 6.00 -0.23
N GLY A 31 -0.48 6.88 -1.05
CA GLY A 31 0.97 7.05 -1.12
C GLY A 31 1.43 8.41 -0.59
N VAL A 32 2.72 8.52 -0.29
CA VAL A 32 3.41 9.78 -0.05
C VAL A 32 4.81 9.72 -0.64
N ALA A 33 5.26 10.81 -1.25
CA ALA A 33 6.62 10.96 -1.75
C ALA A 33 7.32 12.15 -1.09
N LEU A 34 8.62 11.99 -0.86
CA LEU A 34 9.52 12.98 -0.29
C LEU A 34 10.56 13.46 -1.31
N SER A 35 10.82 12.67 -2.34
CA SER A 35 11.72 13.03 -3.44
C SER A 35 11.12 12.59 -4.78
N PRO A 36 11.55 13.18 -5.90
CA PRO A 36 11.24 12.63 -7.22
C PRO A 36 12.08 11.40 -7.54
N CYS A 37 11.72 10.75 -8.66
CA CYS A 37 12.60 9.83 -9.39
C CYS A 37 13.08 10.46 -10.71
N ILE A 38 14.19 9.96 -11.23
CA ILE A 38 14.81 10.37 -12.49
C ILE A 38 14.68 9.22 -13.47
N ILE A 39 13.91 9.44 -14.55
CA ILE A 39 13.88 8.51 -15.66
C ILE A 39 15.25 8.56 -16.37
N PRO A 40 15.99 7.43 -16.49
CA PRO A 40 17.37 7.45 -16.99
C PRO A 40 17.55 8.10 -18.36
N GLU A 41 16.58 7.90 -19.26
CA GLU A 41 16.58 8.52 -20.60
C GLU A 41 16.40 10.04 -20.56
N VAL A 42 15.63 10.55 -19.60
CA VAL A 42 15.34 11.98 -19.44
C VAL A 42 16.50 12.69 -18.72
N GLY A 43 17.19 12.00 -17.81
CA GLY A 43 18.38 12.50 -17.11
C GLY A 43 18.13 13.65 -16.13
N LYS A 44 16.86 14.00 -15.88
CA LYS A 44 16.42 15.02 -14.92
C LYS A 44 15.10 14.60 -14.26
N PRO A 45 14.79 15.12 -13.05
CA PRO A 45 13.51 14.85 -12.39
C PRO A 45 12.30 15.29 -13.23
N GLY A 46 11.25 14.47 -13.27
CA GLY A 46 9.99 14.81 -13.94
C GLY A 46 9.14 15.87 -13.18
N PHE A 47 9.40 15.99 -11.88
CA PHE A 47 8.81 16.96 -10.96
C PHE A 47 9.83 17.27 -9.84
N THR A 48 9.55 18.26 -9.01
CA THR A 48 10.40 18.62 -7.87
C THR A 48 9.61 18.50 -6.57
N ILE A 49 10.26 18.07 -5.49
CA ILE A 49 9.78 18.19 -4.10
C ILE A 49 10.92 18.87 -3.34
N GLY A 50 10.61 19.94 -2.59
CA GLY A 50 11.62 20.64 -1.78
C GLY A 50 12.13 19.78 -0.63
N GLU A 51 13.32 20.08 -0.10
CA GLU A 51 13.93 19.31 1.01
C GLU A 51 13.06 19.27 2.28
N ASP A 52 12.18 20.26 2.46
CA ASP A 52 11.24 20.34 3.58
C ASP A 52 9.79 20.15 3.15
N GLU A 53 9.56 19.50 2.02
CA GLU A 53 8.24 19.22 1.45
C GLU A 53 7.97 17.72 1.33
N MET A 54 6.69 17.39 1.21
CA MET A 54 6.21 16.07 0.84
C MET A 54 4.93 16.20 0.01
N GLU A 55 4.62 15.17 -0.77
CA GLU A 55 3.43 15.11 -1.60
C GLU A 55 2.63 13.83 -1.32
N ILE A 56 1.43 14.00 -0.76
CA ILE A 56 0.50 12.92 -0.42
C ILE A 56 -0.40 12.64 -1.62
N GLY A 57 -0.59 11.37 -1.92
CA GLY A 57 -1.40 10.87 -3.03
C GLY A 57 -0.68 10.86 -4.37
N MET A 58 0.63 11.13 -4.39
CA MET A 58 1.41 11.10 -5.62
C MET A 58 1.45 9.70 -6.22
N GLY A 59 1.33 9.61 -7.54
CA GLY A 59 1.39 8.34 -8.27
C GLY A 59 2.82 7.79 -8.39
N ILE A 60 2.93 6.50 -8.73
CA ILE A 60 4.22 5.79 -8.87
C ILE A 60 5.05 6.26 -10.06
N HIS A 61 4.49 7.07 -10.97
CA HIS A 61 5.24 7.70 -12.06
C HIS A 61 5.43 9.21 -11.84
N GLY A 62 5.14 9.72 -10.65
CA GLY A 62 5.22 11.15 -10.35
C GLY A 62 3.98 11.95 -10.72
N GLU A 63 2.84 11.29 -10.92
CA GLU A 63 1.58 11.99 -11.13
C GLU A 63 1.22 12.83 -9.89
N PRO A 64 0.77 14.09 -10.06
CA PRO A 64 0.47 14.97 -8.94
C PRO A 64 -0.50 14.36 -7.93
N GLY A 65 -0.17 14.54 -6.66
CA GLY A 65 -0.98 14.09 -5.54
C GLY A 65 -2.14 15.03 -5.21
N ILE A 66 -2.82 14.70 -4.11
CA ILE A 66 -3.95 15.48 -3.60
C ILE A 66 -3.51 16.62 -2.69
N ASN A 67 -2.29 16.53 -2.12
CA ASN A 67 -1.78 17.54 -1.21
C ASN A 67 -0.25 17.59 -1.24
N ARG A 68 0.28 18.76 -1.59
CA ARG A 68 1.70 19.10 -1.42
C ARG A 68 1.84 20.10 -0.29
N GLY A 69 2.83 19.91 0.56
CA GLY A 69 3.08 20.82 1.67
C GLY A 69 4.34 20.47 2.44
N LYS A 70 4.51 21.10 3.61
CA LYS A 70 5.66 20.86 4.48
C LYS A 70 5.74 19.40 4.92
N LEU A 71 6.97 18.90 5.02
CA LEU A 71 7.30 17.63 5.63
C LEU A 71 6.73 17.59 7.06
N ARG A 72 6.11 16.46 7.40
CA ARG A 72 5.53 16.23 8.73
C ARG A 72 6.20 15.04 9.38
N SER A 73 5.92 14.85 10.67
CA SER A 73 6.33 13.62 11.33
C SER A 73 5.67 12.40 10.68
N ALA A 74 6.33 11.25 10.76
CA ALA A 74 5.79 9.98 10.29
C ALA A 74 4.38 9.70 10.84
N ASP A 75 4.13 10.04 12.11
CA ASP A 75 2.84 9.80 12.75
C ASP A 75 1.72 10.67 12.17
N GLU A 76 2.00 11.95 11.90
CA GLU A 76 1.04 12.86 11.26
C GLU A 76 0.78 12.48 9.82
N THR A 77 1.83 12.11 9.06
CA THR A 77 1.70 11.67 7.68
C THR A 77 0.80 10.44 7.57
N VAL A 78 1.00 9.43 8.43
CA VAL A 78 0.15 8.24 8.46
C VAL A 78 -1.29 8.59 8.86
N GLU A 79 -1.52 9.50 9.81
CA GLU A 79 -2.87 9.94 10.15
C GLU A 79 -3.60 10.55 8.95
N ILE A 80 -2.94 11.42 8.18
CA ILE A 80 -3.52 12.03 6.98
C ILE A 80 -3.87 10.95 5.95
N MET A 81 -2.93 10.04 5.66
CA MET A 81 -3.13 8.98 4.66
C MET A 81 -4.26 8.01 5.04
N MET A 82 -4.32 7.62 6.31
CA MET A 82 -5.35 6.72 6.82
C MET A 82 -6.72 7.39 6.86
N ASN A 83 -6.80 8.69 7.16
CA ASN A 83 -8.06 9.43 7.13
C ASN A 83 -8.69 9.43 5.73
N HIS A 84 -7.90 9.74 4.68
CA HIS A 84 -8.38 9.65 3.30
C HIS A 84 -8.83 8.22 2.93
N THR A 85 -8.10 7.22 3.41
CA THR A 85 -8.45 5.80 3.20
C THR A 85 -9.81 5.45 3.83
N PHE A 86 -10.12 6.01 5.00
CA PHE A 86 -11.40 5.79 5.70
C PHE A 86 -12.55 6.62 5.13
N GLU A 87 -12.27 7.76 4.52
CA GLU A 87 -13.28 8.56 3.80
C GLU A 87 -13.75 7.84 2.52
N ASP A 88 -12.82 7.21 1.80
CA ASP A 88 -13.11 6.53 0.53
C ASP A 88 -13.75 5.13 0.71
N PHE A 89 -13.53 4.49 1.87
CA PHE A 89 -14.11 3.17 2.14
C PHE A 89 -14.59 3.03 3.59
N GLN A 90 -15.83 2.57 3.76
CA GLN A 90 -16.46 2.45 5.06
C GLN A 90 -15.98 1.20 5.80
N TYR A 91 -15.07 1.39 6.76
CA TYR A 91 -14.67 0.37 7.72
C TYR A 91 -15.49 0.51 9.02
N LYS A 92 -15.83 -0.62 9.62
CA LYS A 92 -16.61 -0.71 10.85
C LYS A 92 -15.81 -1.44 11.92
N GLU A 93 -16.14 -1.17 13.18
CA GLU A 93 -15.62 -1.97 14.29
C GLU A 93 -15.89 -3.46 14.06
N GLY A 94 -14.89 -4.30 14.32
CA GLY A 94 -14.95 -5.73 14.09
C GLY A 94 -14.60 -6.18 12.67
N ASP A 95 -14.47 -5.25 11.71
CA ASP A 95 -13.87 -5.54 10.41
C ASP A 95 -12.43 -6.03 10.57
N GLU A 96 -11.95 -6.69 9.53
CA GLU A 96 -10.61 -7.25 9.49
C GLU A 96 -9.93 -6.88 8.17
N VAL A 97 -8.65 -6.55 8.22
CA VAL A 97 -7.88 -6.08 7.06
C VAL A 97 -6.53 -6.79 6.95
N THR A 98 -6.06 -6.96 5.72
CA THR A 98 -4.62 -7.15 5.45
C THR A 98 -4.00 -5.79 5.18
N VAL A 99 -2.83 -5.53 5.78
CA VAL A 99 -2.07 -4.29 5.63
C VAL A 99 -0.85 -4.56 4.75
N LEU A 100 -0.59 -3.68 3.80
CA LEU A 100 0.67 -3.63 3.05
C LEU A 100 1.30 -2.26 3.28
N ILE A 101 2.51 -2.25 3.82
CA ILE A 101 3.39 -1.08 3.89
C ILE A 101 4.46 -1.25 2.82
N ASN A 102 4.34 -0.46 1.76
CA ASN A 102 5.19 -0.57 0.59
C ASN A 102 6.15 0.62 0.50
N GLY A 103 7.45 0.37 0.48
CA GLY A 103 8.44 1.40 0.14
C GLY A 103 8.43 1.72 -1.35
N LEU A 104 8.71 2.98 -1.70
CA LEU A 104 8.91 3.41 -3.10
C LEU A 104 10.34 3.20 -3.61
N ASP A 105 11.16 2.48 -2.82
CA ASP A 105 12.57 2.05 -2.98
C ASP A 105 13.49 2.74 -1.97
N ALA A 106 13.71 4.06 -2.07
CA ALA A 106 14.73 4.76 -1.30
C ALA A 106 14.38 5.03 0.18
N THR A 107 13.26 4.48 0.67
CA THR A 107 12.87 4.57 2.08
C THR A 107 13.38 3.37 2.88
N PRO A 108 14.23 3.57 3.91
CA PRO A 108 14.78 2.48 4.70
C PRO A 108 13.71 1.58 5.33
N LEU A 109 13.99 0.27 5.39
CA LEU A 109 13.07 -0.71 5.97
C LEU A 109 12.67 -0.38 7.41
N GLU A 110 13.58 0.15 8.22
CA GLU A 110 13.30 0.57 9.60
C GLU A 110 12.24 1.67 9.67
N GLU A 111 12.23 2.62 8.72
CA GLU A 111 11.22 3.65 8.62
C GLU A 111 9.87 3.07 8.25
N LEU A 112 9.81 2.10 7.34
CA LEU A 112 8.58 1.38 7.02
C LEU A 112 7.97 0.68 8.25
N TYR A 113 8.79 0.19 9.18
CA TYR A 113 8.30 -0.35 10.45
C TYR A 113 7.79 0.73 11.42
N ILE A 114 8.34 1.94 11.40
CA ILE A 114 7.79 3.09 12.13
C ILE A 114 6.39 3.43 11.60
N ILE A 115 6.22 3.43 10.28
CA ILE A 115 4.91 3.60 9.62
C ILE A 115 3.94 2.51 10.05
N ASN A 116 4.37 1.24 9.96
CA ASN A 116 3.55 0.08 10.34
C ASN A 116 3.03 0.19 11.80
N ARG A 117 3.92 0.56 12.74
CA ARG A 117 3.55 0.78 14.14
C ARG A 117 2.39 1.77 14.29
N LYS A 118 2.41 2.88 13.53
CA LYS A 118 1.36 3.89 13.58
C LYS A 118 0.06 3.40 12.94
N VAL A 119 0.13 2.71 11.80
CA VAL A 119 -1.04 2.09 11.14
C VAL A 119 -1.77 1.15 12.09
N HIS A 120 -1.04 0.24 12.75
CA HIS A 120 -1.62 -0.68 13.73
C HIS A 120 -2.29 0.03 14.91
N LYS A 121 -1.69 1.12 15.42
CA LYS A 121 -2.31 1.94 16.48
C LYS A 121 -3.63 2.57 16.03
N ILE A 122 -3.70 3.08 14.80
CA ILE A 122 -4.91 3.69 14.25
C ILE A 122 -6.01 2.65 14.06
N LEU A 123 -5.67 1.50 13.47
CA LEU A 123 -6.63 0.39 13.26
C LEU A 123 -7.16 -0.15 14.58
N GLY A 124 -6.29 -0.36 15.58
CA GLY A 124 -6.67 -0.82 16.92
C GLY A 124 -7.61 0.15 17.63
N LYS A 125 -7.38 1.46 17.54
CA LYS A 125 -8.29 2.48 18.08
C LYS A 125 -9.67 2.47 17.42
N LYS A 126 -9.77 2.02 16.16
CA LYS A 126 -11.04 1.86 15.44
C LYS A 126 -11.69 0.49 15.62
N GLY A 127 -11.08 -0.40 16.40
CA GLY A 127 -11.56 -1.78 16.57
C GLY A 127 -11.48 -2.62 15.28
N ILE A 128 -10.60 -2.25 14.33
CA ILE A 128 -10.36 -3.01 13.11
C ILE A 128 -9.21 -3.97 13.38
N ARG A 129 -9.41 -5.26 13.12
CA ARG A 129 -8.39 -6.30 13.31
C ARG A 129 -7.43 -6.35 12.13
N VAL A 130 -6.15 -6.53 12.40
CA VAL A 130 -5.15 -6.82 11.36
C VAL A 130 -5.00 -8.33 11.24
N PHE A 131 -5.40 -8.88 10.10
CA PHE A 131 -5.25 -10.30 9.79
C PHE A 131 -3.81 -10.66 9.42
N LYS A 132 -3.19 -9.83 8.58
CA LYS A 132 -1.82 -10.01 8.11
C LYS A 132 -1.20 -8.68 7.74
N THR A 133 0.12 -8.58 7.86
CA THR A 133 0.89 -7.41 7.45
C THR A 133 2.04 -7.84 6.54
N TYR A 134 2.24 -7.08 5.47
CA TYR A 134 3.41 -7.14 4.60
C TYR A 134 4.15 -5.79 4.69
N VAL A 135 5.48 -5.83 4.81
CA VAL A 135 6.34 -4.64 4.88
C VAL A 135 7.55 -4.87 3.98
N GLY A 136 7.86 -3.93 3.09
CA GLY A 136 9.00 -4.02 2.17
C GLY A 136 8.75 -3.32 0.83
N GLU A 137 9.55 -3.61 -0.18
CA GLU A 137 9.36 -3.11 -1.54
C GLU A 137 8.60 -4.11 -2.42
N PHE A 138 7.38 -3.75 -2.85
CA PHE A 138 6.53 -4.60 -3.70
C PHE A 138 6.14 -3.93 -5.01
N ALA A 139 5.94 -2.61 -4.99
CA ALA A 139 5.66 -1.75 -6.13
C ALA A 139 6.41 -0.43 -5.94
N THR A 140 7.62 -0.36 -6.48
CA THR A 140 8.55 0.78 -6.32
C THR A 140 8.41 1.80 -7.45
N ALA A 141 9.11 2.94 -7.33
CA ALA A 141 9.15 4.00 -8.31
C ALA A 141 10.59 4.49 -8.54
N MET A 142 11.45 3.60 -9.07
CA MET A 142 12.91 3.83 -9.17
C MET A 142 13.46 4.30 -7.83
N GLU A 143 14.34 5.29 -7.76
CA GLU A 143 14.98 5.78 -6.51
C GLU A 143 14.10 6.75 -5.68
N MET A 144 12.77 6.73 -5.88
CA MET A 144 11.86 7.62 -5.17
C MET A 144 11.86 7.34 -3.65
N THR A 145 12.09 8.38 -2.85
CA THR A 145 11.90 8.30 -1.40
C THR A 145 10.42 8.50 -1.10
N GLY A 146 9.80 7.53 -0.47
CA GLY A 146 8.39 7.55 -0.14
C GLY A 146 7.83 6.17 0.21
N MET A 147 6.54 6.13 0.52
CA MET A 147 5.88 4.89 0.87
C MET A 147 4.39 4.94 0.53
N SER A 148 3.76 3.77 0.48
CA SER A 148 2.31 3.63 0.39
C SER A 148 1.78 2.66 1.42
N ILE A 149 0.53 2.90 1.82
CA ILE A 149 -0.22 2.05 2.74
C ILE A 149 -1.41 1.52 1.95
N SER A 150 -1.53 0.20 1.85
CA SER A 150 -2.72 -0.45 1.33
C SER A 150 -3.46 -1.20 2.42
N LEU A 151 -4.78 -1.03 2.47
CA LEU A 151 -5.69 -1.85 3.26
C LEU A 151 -6.55 -2.69 2.32
N LEU A 152 -6.50 -4.01 2.50
CA LEU A 152 -7.43 -4.95 1.87
C LEU A 152 -8.44 -5.40 2.92
N LYS A 153 -9.70 -4.99 2.79
CA LYS A 153 -10.77 -5.51 3.64
C LYS A 153 -10.99 -6.99 3.39
N MET A 154 -11.02 -7.75 4.47
CA MET A 154 -11.06 -9.21 4.43
C MET A 154 -12.47 -9.74 4.56
N ASP A 155 -12.70 -10.84 3.84
CA ASP A 155 -13.73 -11.82 4.14
C ASP A 155 -13.13 -13.23 4.08
N ASP A 156 -13.93 -14.25 4.36
CA ASP A 156 -13.43 -15.62 4.46
C ASP A 156 -12.90 -16.18 3.14
N GLU A 157 -13.35 -15.66 1.99
CA GLU A 157 -12.83 -16.07 0.68
C GLU A 157 -11.43 -15.46 0.48
N LEU A 158 -11.30 -14.14 0.70
CA LEU A 158 -10.02 -13.45 0.54
C LEU A 158 -8.97 -13.91 1.55
N LYS A 159 -9.35 -14.26 2.79
CA LYS A 159 -8.42 -14.78 3.81
C LYS A 159 -7.76 -16.08 3.37
N ARG A 160 -8.55 -16.99 2.78
CA ARG A 160 -8.05 -18.27 2.27
C ARG A 160 -7.15 -18.11 1.05
N LEU A 161 -7.35 -17.06 0.25
CA LEU A 161 -6.58 -16.84 -0.98
C LEU A 161 -5.30 -16.04 -0.73
N ILE A 162 -5.33 -15.04 0.16
CA ILE A 162 -4.17 -14.20 0.47
C ILE A 162 -3.09 -14.99 1.22
N THR A 163 -3.46 -16.07 1.92
CA THR A 163 -2.56 -16.96 2.66
C THR A 163 -2.13 -18.20 1.88
N ALA A 164 -2.58 -18.34 0.62
CA ALA A 164 -2.17 -19.47 -0.19
C ALA A 164 -0.65 -19.47 -0.43
N PRO A 165 -0.03 -20.65 -0.54
CA PRO A 165 1.38 -20.75 -0.91
C PRO A 165 1.68 -20.05 -2.24
N CYS A 166 2.83 -19.39 -2.32
CA CYS A 166 3.30 -18.71 -3.52
C CYS A 166 4.82 -18.74 -3.56
N LEU A 167 5.39 -19.04 -4.73
CA LEU A 167 6.82 -18.98 -4.99
C LEU A 167 7.05 -18.18 -6.27
N SER A 168 7.55 -16.95 -6.12
CA SER A 168 7.92 -16.06 -7.22
C SER A 168 9.21 -15.30 -6.88
N PRO A 169 9.94 -14.76 -7.88
CA PRO A 169 11.24 -14.14 -7.64
C PRO A 169 11.28 -13.04 -6.57
N PHE A 170 10.17 -12.31 -6.40
CA PHE A 170 10.07 -11.16 -5.48
C PHE A 170 9.05 -11.37 -4.36
N PHE A 171 8.45 -12.56 -4.27
CA PHE A 171 7.50 -12.88 -3.23
C PHE A 171 7.42 -14.38 -3.01
N GLU A 172 7.77 -14.81 -1.79
CA GLU A 172 7.60 -16.18 -1.31
C GLU A 172 6.69 -16.18 -0.07
N GLN A 173 5.76 -17.12 -0.04
CA GLN A 173 4.88 -17.35 1.08
C GLN A 173 4.57 -18.85 1.16
N GLN A 174 4.82 -19.45 2.32
CA GLN A 174 4.51 -20.85 2.59
C GLN A 174 3.26 -21.00 3.46
#